data_AF-T1FWV7-F1
#
_entry.id   AF-T1FWV7-F1
#
_cell.length_a   1.000
_cell.length_b   1.000
_cell.length_c   1.000
_cell.angle_alpha   90.00
_cell.angle_beta   90.00
_cell.angle_gamma   90.00
#
_symmetry.space_group_name_H-M   'P 1'
#
loop_
_entity.id
_entity.type
_entity.pdbx_description
1 polymer ?
#
loop_
_entity_poly.entity_id
_entity_poly.type
_entity_poly.pdbx_seq_one_letter_code
_entity_poly.pdbx_strand_id
1 'polypeptide(L)'
;MAADSSLCLSSNFFTQNSRNIGKYSADTFKPVNIDSDINSVGTVHTQVDYIHCLVPDLHQITNCNYYWGVMNRYEAEKLLDNKPDGTFLLRDSAQEDFLFSVSFRRYSRSLHARVEQLNHKFSFDSHDLNVFASSSVSGLIKHYKDPSCCMFFEPMLTIPLSRNKPFSLQFICRAIVCSRVKYDGVNLLPIPKCLMEYLQYYHYKHIVRVRQF
;
A
#
# COMPACT_ATOMS: atom_id res chain seq x y z
N MET A 1 -44.33 -31.13 -27.77
CA MET A 1 -42.93 -31.16 -28.25
C MET A 1 -42.12 -30.40 -27.20
N ALA A 2 -41.67 -30.98 -26.08
CA ALA A 2 -40.66 -32.04 -25.93
C ALA A 2 -39.41 -31.73 -26.78
N ALA A 3 -38.18 -31.61 -26.28
CA ALA A 3 -37.63 -32.10 -25.02
C ALA A 3 -36.46 -31.24 -24.49
N ASP A 4 -36.26 -31.44 -23.20
CA ASP A 4 -35.18 -31.09 -22.27
C ASP A 4 -33.80 -31.65 -22.68
N SER A 5 -32.72 -30.94 -22.31
CA SER A 5 -31.49 -31.59 -21.85
C SER A 5 -30.57 -30.58 -21.15
N SER A 6 -30.64 -30.61 -19.83
CA SER A 6 -29.57 -30.31 -18.88
C SER A 6 -28.16 -30.71 -19.35
N LEU A 7 -27.17 -29.84 -19.13
CA LEU A 7 -25.85 -30.25 -18.66
C LEU A 7 -25.33 -29.23 -17.65
N CYS A 8 -25.38 -29.65 -16.38
CA CYS A 8 -24.54 -29.15 -15.31
C CYS A 8 -23.07 -29.37 -15.69
N LEU A 9 -22.26 -28.32 -15.66
CA LEU A 9 -20.86 -28.44 -15.28
C LEU A 9 -20.54 -27.35 -14.26
N SER A 10 -20.48 -27.82 -13.02
CA SER A 10 -19.84 -27.18 -11.89
C SER A 10 -18.36 -26.88 -12.14
N SER A 11 -17.86 -25.93 -11.34
CA SER A 11 -16.53 -25.87 -10.72
C SER A 11 -15.51 -24.86 -11.25
N ASN A 12 -15.04 -24.07 -10.28
CA ASN A 12 -13.70 -23.47 -10.14
C ASN A 12 -13.39 -22.15 -10.89
N PHE A 13 -13.73 -21.03 -10.23
CA PHE A 13 -12.89 -19.83 -10.24
C PHE A 13 -12.67 -19.32 -8.81
N PHE A 14 -12.16 -20.20 -7.95
CA PHE A 14 -11.26 -19.78 -6.87
C PHE A 14 -9.87 -19.65 -7.50
N THR A 15 -9.53 -18.48 -8.05
CA THR A 15 -8.13 -18.21 -8.37
C THR A 15 -7.45 -17.85 -7.07
N GLN A 16 -6.91 -18.89 -6.44
CA GLN A 16 -5.80 -18.81 -5.51
C GLN A 16 -4.74 -17.86 -6.10
N ASN A 17 -4.35 -16.85 -5.34
CA ASN A 17 -3.03 -16.28 -5.47
C ASN A 17 -2.26 -16.61 -4.18
N SER A 18 -2.09 -17.92 -3.98
CA SER A 18 -1.09 -18.47 -3.08
C SER A 18 0.27 -18.09 -3.63
N ARG A 19 1.03 -17.29 -2.89
CA ARG A 19 2.40 -16.92 -3.27
C ARG A 19 3.24 -18.21 -3.37
N ASN A 20 3.84 -18.44 -4.54
CA ASN A 20 4.73 -19.55 -4.83
C ASN A 20 5.93 -19.56 -3.87
N ILE A 21 6.10 -20.65 -3.12
CA ILE A 21 7.31 -20.97 -2.37
C ILE A 21 8.27 -21.65 -3.35
N GLY A 22 9.18 -20.88 -3.93
CA GLY A 22 10.31 -21.38 -4.71
C GLY A 22 11.40 -21.92 -3.79
N LYS A 23 11.56 -23.24 -3.78
CA LYS A 23 12.69 -23.96 -3.18
C LYS A 23 13.96 -23.69 -4.00
N TYR A 24 15.03 -23.26 -3.36
CA TYR A 24 16.39 -23.39 -3.90
C TYR A 24 17.25 -24.22 -2.94
N SER A 25 17.98 -25.13 -3.58
CA SER A 25 18.75 -26.24 -3.03
C SER A 25 19.90 -25.79 -2.13
N ALA A 26 20.15 -26.57 -1.09
CA ALA A 26 21.34 -26.47 -0.26
C ALA A 26 22.55 -26.94 -1.06
N ASP A 27 23.53 -26.05 -1.25
CA ASP A 27 24.87 -26.43 -1.69
C ASP A 27 25.92 -25.87 -0.72
N THR A 28 26.90 -26.74 -0.50
CA THR A 28 27.82 -26.86 0.63
C THR A 28 28.81 -25.71 0.73
N PHE A 29 28.88 -25.04 1.88
CA PHE A 29 30.07 -24.29 2.31
C PHE A 29 30.47 -24.73 3.72
N LYS A 30 31.67 -25.32 3.84
CA LYS A 30 32.30 -25.66 5.13
C LYS A 30 32.83 -24.39 5.79
N PRO A 31 32.69 -24.21 7.12
CA PRO A 31 33.31 -23.07 7.79
C PRO A 31 34.81 -23.32 8.01
N VAL A 32 35.61 -22.30 7.73
CA VAL A 32 37.02 -22.22 8.12
C VAL A 32 37.06 -21.68 9.55
N ASN A 33 37.66 -22.43 10.47
CA ASN A 33 37.96 -21.97 11.83
C ASN A 33 39.05 -20.90 11.78
N ILE A 34 38.75 -19.71 12.27
CA ILE A 34 39.74 -18.73 12.69
C ILE A 34 39.48 -18.47 14.16
N ASP A 35 40.35 -19.02 15.00
CA ASP A 35 40.35 -18.79 16.44
C ASP A 35 40.93 -17.42 16.78
N SER A 36 40.46 -16.92 17.93
CA SER A 36 41.01 -15.92 18.84
C SER A 36 40.81 -14.42 18.55
N ASP A 37 40.05 -13.83 19.47
CA ASP A 37 40.25 -12.51 20.07
C ASP A 37 39.87 -11.27 19.27
N ILE A 38 38.55 -11.03 19.15
CA ILE A 38 38.00 -9.67 19.10
C ILE A 38 36.84 -9.57 20.08
N ASN A 39 37.04 -8.73 21.09
CA ASN A 39 36.08 -8.15 22.03
C ASN A 39 34.61 -8.48 21.78
N SER A 40 33.95 -8.99 22.82
CA SER A 40 32.49 -9.00 23.01
C SER A 40 31.92 -7.58 22.84
N VAL A 41 31.74 -7.16 21.58
CA VAL A 41 30.79 -6.11 21.23
C VAL A 41 29.43 -6.78 21.42
N GLY A 42 28.84 -6.53 22.58
CA GLY A 42 27.51 -7.05 22.92
C GLY A 42 26.60 -6.82 21.73
N THR A 43 26.11 -7.91 21.13
CA THR A 43 25.13 -7.82 20.07
C THR A 43 23.88 -7.23 20.71
N VAL A 44 23.65 -5.93 20.53
CA VAL A 44 22.47 -5.23 21.05
C VAL A 44 21.26 -5.85 20.37
N HIS A 45 20.53 -6.70 21.09
CA HIS A 45 19.32 -7.31 20.54
C HIS A 45 18.21 -6.28 20.67
N THR A 46 17.77 -5.73 19.54
CA THR A 46 16.68 -4.75 19.53
C THR A 46 15.38 -5.44 19.12
N GLN A 47 14.38 -5.45 20.00
CA GLN A 47 13.02 -5.91 19.69
C GLN A 47 12.09 -4.70 19.50
N VAL A 48 11.36 -4.67 18.39
CA VAL A 48 10.40 -3.61 18.08
C VAL A 48 8.98 -4.17 18.15
N ASP A 49 8.17 -3.63 19.06
CA ASP A 49 6.76 -3.96 19.23
C ASP A 49 5.93 -3.08 18.28
N TYR A 50 5.10 -3.69 17.43
CA TYR A 50 4.23 -3.00 16.47
C TYR A 50 2.75 -3.18 16.80
N ILE A 51 1.94 -2.16 16.52
CA ILE A 51 0.47 -2.27 16.41
C ILE A 51 0.04 -2.06 14.96
N HIS A 52 -1.10 -2.65 14.60
CA HIS A 52 -1.67 -2.51 13.26
C HIS A 52 -2.81 -1.50 13.28
N CYS A 53 -2.79 -0.54 12.36
CA CYS A 53 -3.80 0.50 12.26
C CYS A 53 -4.38 0.52 10.85
N LEU A 54 -5.70 0.48 10.72
CA LEU A 54 -6.36 0.70 9.45
C LEU A 54 -6.06 2.11 8.93
N VAL A 55 -5.95 2.26 7.61
CA VAL A 55 -5.81 3.58 6.98
C VAL A 55 -7.05 4.43 7.33
N PRO A 56 -6.88 5.58 8.01
CA PRO A 56 -8.01 6.30 8.60
C PRO A 56 -8.96 6.89 7.55
N ASP A 57 -8.47 7.19 6.35
CA ASP A 57 -9.22 7.84 5.28
C ASP A 57 -9.46 6.94 4.06
N LEU A 58 -9.42 5.61 4.22
CA LEU A 58 -9.64 4.66 3.11
C LEU A 58 -10.97 4.91 2.36
N HIS A 59 -12.03 5.26 3.09
CA HIS A 59 -13.31 5.63 2.48
C HIS A 59 -13.19 6.88 1.59
N GLN A 60 -12.48 7.91 2.04
CA GLN A 60 -12.27 9.13 1.28
C GLN A 60 -11.40 8.86 0.03
N ILE A 61 -10.32 8.08 0.19
CA ILE A 61 -9.46 7.63 -0.91
C ILE A 61 -10.29 6.88 -1.97
N THR A 62 -11.16 5.96 -1.54
CA THR A 62 -12.01 5.15 -2.43
C THR A 62 -12.97 6.02 -3.25
N ASN A 63 -13.47 7.10 -2.67
CA ASN A 63 -14.36 8.06 -3.33
C ASN A 63 -13.62 9.03 -4.26
N CYS A 64 -12.29 9.11 -4.20
CA CYS A 64 -11.52 9.96 -5.11
C CYS A 64 -11.49 9.36 -6.52
N ASN A 65 -11.80 10.18 -7.54
CA ASN A 65 -11.74 9.76 -8.94
C ASN A 65 -10.31 9.41 -9.40
N TYR A 66 -9.27 10.02 -8.80
CA TYR A 66 -7.87 9.79 -9.12
C TYR A 66 -7.25 8.59 -8.43
N TYR A 67 -8.01 7.85 -7.61
CA TYR A 67 -7.53 6.59 -7.02
C TYR A 67 -7.86 5.43 -7.94
N TRP A 68 -6.83 4.73 -8.42
CA TRP A 68 -6.92 3.64 -9.39
C TRP A 68 -6.91 2.24 -8.76
N GLY A 69 -6.67 2.14 -7.45
CA GLY A 69 -6.53 0.85 -6.78
C GLY A 69 -5.26 0.11 -7.19
N VAL A 70 -5.37 -1.22 -7.33
CA VAL A 70 -4.26 -2.10 -7.75
C VAL A 70 -3.87 -1.75 -9.19
N MET A 71 -2.68 -1.17 -9.33
CA MET A 71 -2.09 -0.79 -10.60
C MET A 71 -0.57 -0.77 -10.43
N ASN A 72 0.17 -1.30 -11.40
CA ASN A 72 1.64 -1.26 -11.36
C ASN A 72 2.20 0.06 -11.96
N ARG A 73 3.50 0.30 -11.78
CA ARG A 73 4.12 1.55 -12.23
C ARG A 73 4.06 1.75 -13.76
N TYR A 74 4.20 0.67 -14.53
CA TYR A 74 4.25 0.72 -15.99
C TYR A 74 2.89 1.03 -16.59
N GLU A 75 1.81 0.52 -15.98
CA GLU A 75 0.44 0.91 -16.34
C GLU A 75 0.19 2.39 -16.08
N ALA A 76 0.66 2.90 -14.93
CA ALA A 76 0.57 4.32 -14.62
C ALA A 76 1.38 5.19 -15.59
N GLU A 77 2.60 4.78 -15.94
CA GLU A 77 3.44 5.47 -16.93
C GLU A 77 2.74 5.58 -18.29
N LYS A 78 2.12 4.50 -18.77
CA LYS A 78 1.36 4.50 -20.03
C LYS A 78 0.18 5.48 -20.01
N LEU A 79 -0.52 5.57 -18.88
CA LEU A 79 -1.65 6.49 -18.71
C LEU A 79 -1.22 7.96 -18.62
N LEU A 80 -0.02 8.21 -18.06
CA LEU A 80 0.57 9.53 -17.90
C LEU A 80 1.37 9.99 -19.13
N ASP A 81 1.62 9.10 -20.08
CA ASP A 81 2.37 9.44 -21.28
C ASP A 81 1.66 10.55 -22.06
N ASN A 82 2.44 11.52 -22.53
CA ASN A 82 1.98 12.73 -23.21
C ASN A 82 0.91 13.55 -22.45
N LYS A 83 0.75 13.36 -21.14
CA LYS A 83 -0.07 14.23 -20.28
C LYS A 83 0.71 15.49 -19.87
N PRO A 84 0.02 16.61 -19.59
CA PRO A 84 0.68 17.81 -19.10
C PRO A 84 1.31 17.58 -17.73
N ASP A 85 2.38 18.32 -17.44
CA ASP A 85 3.01 18.36 -16.12
C ASP A 85 1.96 18.72 -15.04
N GLY A 86 2.06 18.04 -13.90
CA GLY A 86 1.07 18.11 -12.82
C GLY A 86 -0.04 17.06 -12.90
N THR A 87 -0.15 16.31 -14.02
CA THR A 87 -1.08 15.19 -14.11
C THR A 87 -0.66 14.07 -13.17
N PHE A 88 -1.58 13.56 -12.35
CA PHE A 88 -1.26 12.53 -11.36
C PHE A 88 -2.37 11.50 -11.16
N LEU A 89 -2.01 10.36 -10.58
CA LEU A 89 -2.93 9.36 -10.06
C LEU A 89 -2.37 8.73 -8.76
N LEU A 90 -3.28 8.32 -7.88
CA LEU A 90 -2.98 7.51 -6.70
C LEU A 90 -3.26 6.05 -7.02
N ARG A 91 -2.36 5.15 -6.63
CA ARG A 91 -2.50 3.72 -6.82
C ARG A 91 -1.94 2.96 -5.63
N ASP A 92 -2.25 1.69 -5.54
CA ASP A 92 -1.58 0.80 -4.59
C ASP A 92 -0.10 0.69 -4.97
N SER A 93 0.78 0.61 -3.95
CA SER A 93 2.19 0.36 -4.19
C SER A 93 2.40 -1.10 -4.61
N ALA A 94 3.42 -1.34 -5.44
CA ALA A 94 3.87 -2.71 -5.73
C ALA A 94 4.88 -3.22 -4.70
N GLN A 95 5.31 -2.37 -3.76
CA GLN A 95 6.25 -2.74 -2.70
C GLN A 95 5.52 -3.07 -1.41
N GLU A 96 5.95 -4.13 -0.74
CA GLU A 96 5.24 -4.68 0.42
C GLU A 96 5.19 -3.72 1.62
N ASP A 97 6.17 -2.83 1.76
CA ASP A 97 6.26 -1.90 2.90
C ASP A 97 5.41 -0.64 2.75
N PHE A 98 4.79 -0.41 1.59
CA PHE A 98 4.01 0.80 1.31
C PHE A 98 2.63 0.43 0.81
N LEU A 99 1.57 1.04 1.34
CA LEU A 99 0.22 0.78 0.83
C LEU A 99 -0.04 1.51 -0.49
N PHE A 100 0.45 2.75 -0.61
CA PHE A 100 0.11 3.63 -1.72
C PHE A 100 1.34 4.22 -2.39
N SER A 101 1.18 4.57 -3.66
CA SER A 101 2.12 5.39 -4.42
C SER A 101 1.35 6.38 -5.27
N VAL A 102 1.89 7.58 -5.40
CA VAL A 102 1.45 8.56 -6.39
C VAL A 102 2.34 8.44 -7.61
N SER A 103 1.73 8.40 -8.79
CA SER A 103 2.43 8.51 -10.06
C SER A 103 2.02 9.82 -10.71
N PHE A 104 2.98 10.62 -11.16
CA PHE A 104 2.70 11.96 -11.64
C PHE A 104 3.64 12.37 -12.77
N ARG A 105 3.22 13.36 -13.55
CA ARG A 105 4.01 13.94 -14.63
C ARG A 105 4.70 15.20 -14.13
N ARG A 106 6.02 15.29 -14.31
CA ARG A 106 6.80 16.51 -14.05
C ARG A 106 8.04 16.52 -14.93
N TYR A 107 8.41 17.68 -15.46
CA TYR A 107 9.54 17.84 -16.37
C TYR A 107 9.46 16.91 -17.59
N SER A 108 8.24 16.73 -18.13
CA SER A 108 7.98 15.79 -19.23
C SER A 108 8.38 14.34 -18.93
N ARG A 109 8.44 13.96 -17.65
CA ARG A 109 8.74 12.60 -17.20
C ARG A 109 7.66 12.10 -16.25
N SER A 110 7.44 10.79 -16.28
CA SER A 110 6.60 10.11 -15.30
C SER A 110 7.47 9.77 -14.09
N LEU A 111 7.07 10.26 -12.91
CA LEU A 111 7.75 10.07 -11.63
C LEU A 111 6.81 9.37 -10.65
N HIS A 112 7.38 8.79 -9.59
CA HIS A 112 6.62 8.08 -8.57
C HIS A 112 7.12 8.43 -7.18
N ALA A 113 6.19 8.70 -6.26
CA ALA A 113 6.48 8.90 -4.86
C ALA A 113 5.66 7.90 -4.03
N ARG A 114 6.33 7.23 -3.07
CA ARG A 114 5.65 6.32 -2.14
C ARG A 114 5.08 7.12 -0.99
N VAL A 115 3.90 6.75 -0.53
CA VAL A 115 3.31 7.36 0.67
C VAL A 115 3.85 6.60 1.87
N GLU A 116 4.75 7.24 2.60
CA GLU A 116 5.34 6.71 3.83
C GLU A 116 4.45 7.02 5.03
N GLN A 117 4.64 6.28 6.11
CA GLN A 117 3.90 6.48 7.35
C GLN A 117 4.86 6.48 8.54
N LEU A 118 4.84 7.55 9.33
CA LEU A 118 5.53 7.63 10.63
C LEU A 118 4.65 8.40 11.63
N ASN A 119 4.58 7.95 12.89
CA ASN A 119 3.85 8.63 13.97
C ASN A 119 2.40 9.04 13.63
N HIS A 120 1.63 8.12 13.02
CA HIS A 120 0.25 8.36 12.53
C HIS A 120 0.10 9.50 11.50
N LYS A 121 1.22 9.90 10.88
CA LYS A 121 1.26 10.84 9.77
C LYS A 121 1.74 10.16 8.49
N PHE A 122 1.33 10.71 7.36
CA PHE A 122 1.67 10.29 6.00
C PHE A 122 2.45 11.40 5.31
N SER A 123 3.55 11.03 4.66
CA SER A 123 4.48 11.95 3.98
C SER A 123 5.06 11.27 2.72
N PHE A 124 5.72 12.04 1.85
CA PHE A 124 6.57 11.50 0.78
C PHE A 124 8.02 11.26 1.23
N ASP A 125 8.41 11.82 2.38
CA ASP A 125 9.62 11.49 3.13
C ASP A 125 9.26 11.61 4.62
N SER A 126 9.16 10.48 5.31
CA SER A 126 8.73 10.46 6.71
C SER A 126 9.85 10.77 7.70
N HIS A 127 11.11 10.76 7.27
CA HIS A 127 12.27 10.98 8.13
C HIS A 127 12.76 12.43 8.09
N ASP A 128 12.43 13.19 7.05
CA ASP A 128 12.68 14.63 6.98
C ASP A 128 11.54 15.45 7.61
N LEU A 129 11.85 16.16 8.70
CA LEU A 129 10.91 17.01 9.43
C LEU A 129 10.46 18.24 8.63
N ASN A 130 11.17 18.62 7.58
CA ASN A 130 10.82 19.75 6.72
C ASN A 130 9.79 19.37 5.65
N VAL A 131 9.62 18.07 5.38
CA VAL A 131 8.66 17.57 4.39
C VAL A 131 7.27 17.53 5.01
N PHE A 132 6.28 17.99 4.25
CA PHE A 132 4.92 18.09 4.73
C PHE A 132 4.32 16.72 5.07
N ALA A 133 3.74 16.60 6.26
CA ALA A 133 3.09 15.39 6.72
C ALA A 133 1.62 15.65 7.13
N SER A 134 0.73 14.71 6.78
CA SER A 134 -0.71 14.80 7.07
C SER A 134 -1.21 13.61 7.86
N SER A 135 -2.28 13.74 8.65
CA SER A 135 -2.94 12.60 9.33
C SER A 135 -3.77 11.72 8.39
N SER A 136 -3.81 12.04 7.10
CA SER A 136 -4.58 11.32 6.08
C SER A 136 -3.85 11.37 4.74
N VAL A 137 -4.00 10.34 3.91
CA VAL A 137 -3.43 10.34 2.56
C VAL A 137 -4.09 11.43 1.72
N SER A 138 -5.41 11.58 1.84
CA SER A 138 -6.19 12.60 1.12
C SER A 138 -5.73 14.01 1.47
N GLY A 139 -5.37 14.27 2.73
CA GLY A 139 -4.80 15.53 3.18
C GLY A 139 -3.39 15.79 2.63
N LEU A 140 -2.55 14.75 2.54
CA LEU A 140 -1.24 14.82 1.89
C LEU A 140 -1.39 15.21 0.41
N ILE A 141 -2.26 14.52 -0.33
CA ILE A 141 -2.54 14.84 -1.74
C ILE A 141 -3.10 16.27 -1.88
N LYS A 142 -3.97 16.71 -0.96
CA LYS A 142 -4.54 18.05 -0.98
C LYS A 142 -3.48 19.15 -0.84
N HIS A 143 -2.45 18.94 -0.04
CA HIS A 143 -1.36 19.91 0.10
C HIS A 143 -0.59 20.09 -1.21
N TYR A 144 -0.17 18.97 -1.82
CA TYR A 144 0.60 18.97 -3.06
C TYR A 144 -0.23 19.27 -4.34
N LYS A 145 -1.52 19.59 -4.20
CA LYS A 145 -2.35 20.13 -5.28
C LYS A 145 -2.04 21.59 -5.58
N ASP A 146 -1.50 22.33 -4.62
CA ASP A 146 -1.15 23.73 -4.78
C ASP A 146 0.32 23.85 -5.24
N PRO A 147 0.60 24.32 -6.47
CA PRO A 147 1.97 24.51 -6.95
C PRO A 147 2.81 25.43 -6.07
N SER A 148 2.18 26.38 -5.37
CA SER A 148 2.90 27.30 -4.47
C SER A 148 3.46 26.62 -3.23
N CYS A 149 2.92 25.46 -2.86
CA CYS A 149 3.42 24.63 -1.76
C CYS A 149 4.52 23.64 -2.20
N CYS A 150 4.86 23.57 -3.50
CA CYS A 150 5.70 22.52 -4.04
C CYS A 150 7.08 23.05 -4.46
N MET A 151 8.14 22.53 -3.84
CA MET A 151 9.51 22.73 -4.31
C MET A 151 9.77 21.99 -5.63
N PHE A 152 10.88 22.30 -6.30
CA PHE A 152 11.21 21.72 -7.61
C PHE A 152 11.37 20.19 -7.59
N PHE A 153 11.74 19.61 -6.44
CA PHE A 153 11.94 18.18 -6.26
C PHE A 153 10.72 17.44 -5.69
N GLU A 154 9.71 18.17 -5.22
CA GLU A 154 8.53 17.56 -4.59
C GLU A 154 7.50 17.06 -5.62
N PRO A 155 6.47 16.30 -5.21
CA PRO A 155 5.38 15.98 -6.12
C PRO A 155 4.51 17.21 -6.42
N MET A 156 4.18 17.44 -7.70
CA MET A 156 3.19 18.46 -8.10
C MET A 156 1.94 17.74 -8.62
N LEU A 157 0.85 17.81 -7.87
CA LEU A 157 -0.33 16.95 -8.03
C LEU A 157 -1.57 17.75 -8.43
N THR A 158 -1.47 18.59 -9.46
CA THR A 158 -2.50 19.59 -9.79
C THR A 158 -3.66 19.03 -10.61
N ILE A 159 -3.41 18.09 -11.52
CA ILE A 159 -4.39 17.60 -12.50
C ILE A 159 -4.71 16.12 -12.20
N PRO A 160 -5.86 15.80 -11.57
CA PRO A 160 -6.21 14.42 -11.25
C PRO A 160 -6.58 13.64 -12.51
N LEU A 161 -5.88 12.52 -12.77
CA LEU A 161 -6.23 11.58 -13.82
C LEU A 161 -7.32 10.63 -13.33
N SER A 162 -8.54 10.82 -13.84
CA SER A 162 -9.72 10.06 -13.41
C SER A 162 -9.67 8.59 -13.85
N ARG A 163 -10.00 7.69 -12.92
CA ARG A 163 -10.23 6.26 -13.16
C ARG A 163 -11.37 6.07 -14.15
N ASN A 164 -11.23 5.08 -15.04
CA ASN A 164 -12.18 4.80 -16.12
C ASN A 164 -13.19 3.68 -15.83
N LYS A 165 -13.10 3.00 -14.68
CA LYS A 165 -13.97 1.89 -14.29
C LYS A 165 -14.42 2.04 -12.84
N PRO A 166 -15.64 1.65 -12.45
CA PRO A 166 -16.02 1.61 -11.05
C PRO A 166 -15.24 0.51 -10.29
N PHE A 167 -15.12 0.65 -8.97
CA PHE A 167 -14.66 -0.44 -8.11
C PHE A 167 -15.75 -1.49 -7.91
N SER A 168 -15.36 -2.70 -7.50
CA SER A 168 -16.33 -3.74 -7.14
C SER A 168 -17.13 -3.35 -5.90
N LEU A 169 -18.36 -3.87 -5.79
CA LEU A 169 -19.19 -3.67 -4.61
C LEU A 169 -18.46 -4.11 -3.33
N GLN A 170 -17.75 -5.23 -3.39
CA GLN A 170 -16.96 -5.74 -2.27
C GLN A 170 -15.89 -4.73 -1.80
N PHE A 171 -15.20 -4.07 -2.73
CA PHE A 171 -14.20 -3.05 -2.42
C PHE A 171 -14.83 -1.82 -1.76
N ILE A 172 -15.97 -1.37 -2.30
CA ILE A 172 -16.73 -0.23 -1.77
C ILE A 172 -17.24 -0.56 -0.35
N CYS A 173 -17.80 -1.75 -0.14
CA CYS A 173 -18.25 -2.23 1.17
C CYS A 173 -17.09 -2.26 2.17
N ARG A 174 -15.91 -2.77 1.79
CA ARG A 174 -14.73 -2.74 2.65
C ARG A 174 -14.39 -1.33 3.12
N ALA A 175 -14.34 -0.37 2.20
CA ALA A 175 -14.00 0.99 2.54
C ALA A 175 -14.98 1.60 3.57
N ILE A 176 -16.28 1.30 3.44
CA ILE A 176 -17.29 1.73 4.41
C ILE A 176 -17.13 1.02 5.75
N VAL A 177 -16.99 -0.31 5.76
CA VAL A 177 -16.83 -1.08 7.01
C VAL A 177 -15.59 -0.62 7.77
N CYS A 178 -14.44 -0.52 7.10
CA CYS A 178 -13.18 -0.06 7.69
C CYS A 178 -13.24 1.38 8.21
N SER A 179 -14.17 2.22 7.71
CA SER A 179 -14.39 3.57 8.28
C SER A 179 -15.13 3.57 9.62
N ARG A 180 -15.72 2.44 10.03
CA ARG A 180 -16.57 2.31 11.24
C ARG A 180 -15.97 1.39 12.30
N VAL A 181 -14.85 0.72 12.02
CA VAL A 181 -14.19 -0.21 12.93
C VAL A 181 -12.70 0.09 13.03
N LYS A 182 -12.08 -0.33 14.13
CA LYS A 182 -10.61 -0.36 14.28
C LYS A 182 -10.06 -1.70 13.78
N TYR A 183 -8.74 -1.77 13.57
CA TYR A 183 -8.07 -2.98 13.08
C TYR A 183 -8.42 -4.23 13.91
N ASP A 184 -8.26 -4.15 15.23
CA ASP A 184 -8.58 -5.27 16.14
C ASP A 184 -10.08 -5.54 16.23
N GLY A 185 -10.90 -4.51 16.00
CA GLY A 185 -12.36 -4.62 15.96
C GLY A 185 -12.88 -5.45 14.79
N VAL A 186 -12.09 -5.61 13.72
CA VAL A 186 -12.45 -6.49 12.59
C VAL A 186 -12.63 -7.94 13.05
N ASN A 187 -11.82 -8.40 14.01
CA ASN A 187 -11.87 -9.77 14.53
C ASN A 187 -13.14 -10.06 15.34
N LEU A 188 -13.90 -9.02 15.70
CA LEU A 188 -15.16 -9.13 16.45
C LEU A 188 -16.38 -9.19 15.52
N LEU A 189 -16.20 -9.00 14.22
CA LEU A 189 -17.30 -9.04 13.26
C LEU A 189 -17.77 -10.49 13.03
N PRO A 190 -19.08 -10.76 12.95
CA PRO A 190 -19.62 -12.10 12.72
C PRO A 190 -19.53 -12.48 11.22
N ILE A 191 -18.31 -12.54 10.69
CA ILE A 191 -18.01 -12.85 9.28
C ILE A 191 -16.91 -13.92 9.15
N PRO A 192 -16.82 -14.63 8.02
CA PRO A 192 -15.74 -15.59 7.79
C PRO A 192 -14.34 -14.95 7.85
N LYS A 193 -13.35 -15.74 8.29
CA LYS A 193 -11.95 -15.31 8.45
C LYS A 193 -11.36 -14.68 7.19
N CYS A 194 -11.66 -15.24 6.00
CA CYS A 194 -11.18 -14.69 4.74
C CYS A 194 -11.68 -13.24 4.49
N LEU A 195 -12.87 -12.89 4.97
CA LEU A 195 -13.37 -11.52 4.89
C LEU A 195 -12.74 -10.62 5.96
N MET A 196 -12.39 -11.14 7.13
CA MET A 196 -11.60 -10.38 8.12
C MET A 196 -10.23 -9.99 7.55
N GLU A 197 -9.52 -10.95 6.95
CA GLU A 197 -8.24 -10.72 6.27
C GLU A 197 -8.38 -9.70 5.13
N TYR A 198 -9.48 -9.79 4.35
CA TYR A 198 -9.78 -8.83 3.30
C TYR A 198 -10.00 -7.39 3.82
N LEU A 199 -10.69 -7.23 4.95
CA LEU A 199 -10.93 -5.93 5.60
C LEU A 199 -9.64 -5.36 6.23
N GLN A 200 -8.79 -6.23 6.79
CA GLN A 200 -7.51 -5.85 7.40
C GLN A 200 -6.43 -5.50 6.38
N TYR A 201 -6.65 -5.72 5.08
CA TYR A 201 -5.63 -5.50 4.04
C TYR A 201 -4.96 -4.10 4.07
N TYR A 202 -5.75 -3.02 4.13
CA TYR A 202 -5.20 -1.65 4.13
C TYR A 202 -4.90 -1.18 5.56
N HIS A 203 -3.78 -1.65 6.10
CA HIS A 203 -3.27 -1.23 7.41
C HIS A 203 -1.78 -0.88 7.34
N TYR A 204 -1.35 0.01 8.24
CA TYR A 204 0.06 0.30 8.48
C TYR A 204 0.48 -0.22 9.85
N LYS A 205 1.79 -0.45 10.02
CA LYS A 205 2.39 -0.85 11.29
C LYS A 205 2.91 0.39 12.00
N HIS A 206 2.52 0.58 13.25
CA HIS A 206 3.00 1.66 14.10
C HIS A 206 3.89 1.11 15.21
N ILE A 207 5.09 1.68 15.36
CA ILE A 207 6.05 1.28 16.39
C ILE A 207 5.60 1.86 17.73
N VAL A 208 5.43 1.00 18.74
CA VAL A 208 5.00 1.40 20.09
C VAL A 208 6.15 1.37 21.08
N ARG A 209 7.06 0.40 20.97
CA ARG A 209 8.20 0.27 21.88
C ARG A 209 9.39 -0.36 21.16
N VAL A 210 10.57 0.17 21.46
CA VAL A 210 11.86 -0.41 21.09
C VAL A 210 12.52 -0.86 22.39
N ARG A 211 12.77 -2.17 22.54
CA ARG A 211 13.51 -2.74 23.68
C ARG A 211 14.92 -3.07 23.20
N GLN A 212 15.93 -2.55 23.90
CA GLN A 212 17.33 -2.92 23.68
C GLN A 212 17.75 -3.86 24.81
N PHE A 213 18.31 -5.01 24.45
CA PHE A 213 18.87 -6.01 25.37
C PHE A 213 20.38 -6.12 25.16
#